data_AF-A0AAD9NT58-F1
#
_entry.id   AF-A0AAD9NT58-F1
#
_cell.length_a   1.000
_cell.length_b   1.000
_cell.length_c   1.000
_cell.angle_alpha   90.00
_cell.angle_beta   90.00
_cell.angle_gamma   90.00
#
_symmetry.space_group_name_H-M   'P 1'
#
loop_
_entity.id
_entity.type
_entity.pdbx_description
1 polymer ?
#
loop_
_entity_poly.entity_id
_entity_poly.type
_entity_poly.pdbx_seq_one_letter_code
_entity_poly.pdbx_strand_id
1 'polypeptide(L)'
;MPLSHHGLTTVTHSYTVRLQLTSPVYSEYKTRLCELHWLPIVCRVDFKLLVFTYKAMHNDAPVYLCELVCPYQPTRTLRSANNNMLQVKRTRTKAGDCSFAVAAASLWNNLPTVINICDNLTSFKRLLKTHFFRIAY
;
A
#
# COMPACT_ATOMS: atom_id res chain seq x y z
N MET A 1 -25.74 -47.12 8.31
CA MET A 1 -26.64 -46.00 8.67
C MET A 1 -26.48 -45.71 10.16
N PRO A 2 -26.85 -44.53 10.68
CA PRO A 2 -26.53 -43.15 10.26
C PRO A 2 -25.46 -42.54 11.23
N LEU A 3 -24.90 -41.34 11.10
CA LEU A 3 -24.85 -40.31 10.04
C LEU A 3 -23.46 -39.61 10.08
N SER A 4 -23.36 -38.34 9.69
CA SER A 4 -22.17 -37.49 9.71
C SER A 4 -22.44 -36.15 10.40
N HIS A 5 -21.41 -35.52 11.00
CA HIS A 5 -21.35 -34.07 11.21
C HIS A 5 -19.91 -33.55 11.02
N HIS A 6 -19.52 -33.34 9.78
CA HIS A 6 -18.41 -32.43 9.44
C HIS A 6 -18.93 -30.99 9.47
N GLY A 7 -18.27 -30.12 10.25
CA GLY A 7 -18.54 -28.69 10.30
C GLY A 7 -17.91 -28.05 11.56
N LEU A 8 -17.63 -26.74 11.50
CA LEU A 8 -17.07 -25.92 12.60
C LEU A 8 -15.54 -25.89 12.80
N THR A 9 -14.73 -25.72 11.74
CA THR A 9 -13.32 -25.28 11.88
C THR A 9 -12.96 -24.00 11.11
N THR A 10 -13.76 -23.57 10.13
CA THR A 10 -13.38 -22.52 9.18
C THR A 10 -13.62 -21.07 9.63
N VAL A 11 -14.37 -20.84 10.72
CA VAL A 11 -14.80 -19.49 11.14
C VAL A 11 -13.95 -18.92 12.29
N THR A 12 -13.23 -19.75 13.05
CA THR A 12 -12.50 -19.32 14.26
C THR A 12 -11.13 -18.69 13.99
N HIS A 13 -10.49 -19.01 12.86
CA HIS A 13 -9.12 -18.56 12.54
C HIS A 13 -8.97 -17.03 12.36
N SER A 14 -10.00 -16.33 11.90
CA SER A 14 -9.92 -14.87 11.68
C SER A 14 -9.90 -14.08 12.99
N TYR A 15 -10.62 -14.56 14.01
CA TYR A 15 -10.72 -13.89 15.32
C TYR A 15 -9.47 -14.12 16.17
N THR A 16 -8.91 -15.34 16.18
CA THR A 16 -7.71 -15.67 16.96
C THR A 16 -6.49 -14.88 16.49
N VAL A 17 -6.27 -14.79 15.17
CA VAL A 17 -5.18 -13.99 14.58
C VAL A 17 -5.32 -12.50 14.96
N ARG A 18 -6.54 -11.95 14.95
CA ARG A 18 -6.77 -10.54 15.30
C ARG A 18 -6.50 -10.25 16.78
N LEU A 19 -6.85 -11.17 17.68
CA LEU A 19 -6.56 -11.06 19.10
C LEU A 19 -5.05 -11.21 19.40
N GLN A 20 -4.34 -12.07 18.68
CA GLN A 20 -2.87 -12.19 18.77
C GLN A 20 -2.14 -10.91 18.31
N LEU A 21 -2.68 -10.15 17.35
CA LEU A 21 -2.13 -8.84 16.96
C LEU A 21 -2.30 -7.75 18.03
N THR A 22 -3.09 -7.97 19.07
CA THR A 22 -3.20 -7.06 20.24
C THR A 22 -2.46 -7.60 21.48
N SER A 23 -1.65 -8.65 21.32
CA SER A 23 -0.80 -9.21 22.39
C SER A 23 0.31 -8.24 22.83
N PRO A 24 0.76 -8.27 24.10
CA PRO A 24 1.95 -7.54 24.54
C PRO A 24 3.21 -7.87 23.71
N VAL A 25 3.30 -9.09 23.15
CA VAL A 25 4.37 -9.50 22.21
C VAL A 25 4.32 -8.68 20.91
N TYR A 26 3.12 -8.28 20.47
CA TYR A 26 2.93 -7.41 19.31
C TYR A 26 3.41 -5.97 19.58
N SER A 27 3.15 -5.41 20.77
CA SER A 27 3.77 -4.14 21.15
C SER A 27 5.29 -4.23 21.27
N GLU A 28 5.83 -5.35 21.77
CA GLU A 28 7.27 -5.50 22.03
C GLU A 28 8.11 -5.51 20.73
N TYR A 29 7.75 -6.32 19.72
CA TYR A 29 8.51 -6.30 18.46
C TYR A 29 8.40 -4.93 17.77
N LYS A 30 7.25 -4.25 17.93
CA LYS A 30 7.03 -2.90 17.40
C LYS A 30 8.04 -1.93 18.04
N THR A 31 8.18 -1.92 19.36
CA THR A 31 9.19 -1.11 20.08
C THR A 31 10.61 -1.42 19.61
N ARG A 32 11.00 -2.71 19.56
CA ARG A 32 12.34 -3.13 19.08
C ARG A 32 12.65 -2.65 17.66
N LEU A 33 11.68 -2.67 16.75
CA LEU A 33 11.87 -2.14 15.39
C LEU A 33 12.00 -0.60 15.36
N CYS A 34 11.31 0.11 16.27
CA CYS A 34 11.41 1.56 16.42
C CYS A 34 12.83 1.96 16.88
N GLU A 35 13.36 1.28 17.90
CA GLU A 35 14.72 1.45 18.43
C GLU A 35 15.80 1.24 17.34
N LEU A 36 15.63 0.22 16.50
CA LEU A 36 16.49 -0.04 15.34
C LEU A 36 16.27 0.94 14.16
N HIS A 37 15.32 1.87 14.27
CA HIS A 37 14.87 2.76 13.19
C HIS A 37 14.49 2.00 11.89
N TRP A 38 13.89 0.82 12.07
CA TRP A 38 13.48 -0.11 11.03
C TRP A 38 11.99 0.01 10.76
N LEU A 39 11.60 0.04 9.49
CA LEU A 39 10.19 0.07 9.11
C LEU A 39 9.55 -1.34 9.27
N PRO A 40 8.27 -1.47 9.69
CA PRO A 40 7.57 -2.76 9.70
C PRO A 40 7.45 -3.36 8.30
N ILE A 41 7.33 -4.69 8.19
CA ILE A 41 7.32 -5.39 6.90
C ILE A 41 6.20 -4.92 5.97
N VAL A 42 4.99 -4.68 6.50
CA VAL A 42 3.83 -4.16 5.73
C VAL A 42 4.19 -2.84 5.05
N CYS A 43 4.67 -1.87 5.84
CA CYS A 43 5.11 -0.57 5.34
C CYS A 43 6.31 -0.65 4.38
N ARG A 44 7.16 -1.70 4.45
CA ARG A 44 8.24 -1.92 3.46
C ARG A 44 7.71 -2.38 2.10
N VAL A 45 6.62 -3.15 2.07
CA VAL A 45 5.95 -3.54 0.81
C VAL A 45 5.38 -2.30 0.16
N ASP A 46 4.63 -1.50 0.91
CA ASP A 46 4.05 -0.22 0.46
C ASP A 46 5.12 0.76 -0.02
N PHE A 47 6.22 0.91 0.72
CA PHE A 47 7.36 1.74 0.33
C PHE A 47 7.98 1.30 -1.00
N LYS A 48 8.21 -0.01 -1.20
CA LYS A 48 8.76 -0.54 -2.45
C LYS A 48 7.79 -0.32 -3.61
N LEU A 49 6.50 -0.59 -3.40
CA LEU A 49 5.45 -0.41 -4.39
C LEU A 49 5.43 1.03 -4.90
N LEU A 50 5.37 2.00 -3.99
CA LEU A 50 5.38 3.44 -4.31
C LEU A 50 6.66 3.92 -4.99
N VAL A 51 7.83 3.37 -4.64
CA VAL A 51 9.09 3.69 -5.33
C VAL A 51 9.08 3.17 -6.77
N PHE A 52 8.44 2.03 -7.05
CA PHE A 52 8.19 1.59 -8.43
C PHE A 52 7.16 2.46 -9.13
N THR A 53 6.07 2.87 -8.46
CA THR A 53 5.07 3.80 -9.02
C THR A 53 5.70 5.12 -9.44
N TYR A 54 6.51 5.73 -8.57
CA TYR A 54 7.27 6.95 -8.87
C TYR A 54 8.11 6.76 -10.14
N LYS A 55 8.96 5.71 -10.17
CA LYS A 55 9.80 5.42 -11.34
C LYS A 55 8.99 5.26 -12.62
N ALA A 56 7.85 4.55 -12.56
CA ALA A 56 6.95 4.37 -13.70
C ALA A 56 6.36 5.69 -14.20
N MET A 57 5.96 6.60 -13.29
CA MET A 57 5.46 7.95 -13.66
C MET A 57 6.54 8.83 -14.31
N HIS A 58 7.79 8.66 -13.91
CA HIS A 58 8.93 9.40 -14.47
C HIS A 58 9.62 8.69 -15.66
N ASN A 59 9.08 7.57 -16.14
CA ASN A 59 9.66 6.71 -17.19
C ASN A 59 11.04 6.08 -16.84
N ASP A 60 11.41 6.06 -15.56
CA ASP A 60 12.60 5.41 -14.97
C ASP A 60 12.39 3.91 -14.64
N ALA A 61 11.39 3.29 -15.27
CA ALA A 61 11.01 1.89 -15.12
C ALA A 61 10.89 1.22 -16.51
N PRO A 62 10.94 -0.11 -16.59
CA PRO A 62 10.61 -0.82 -17.82
C PRO A 62 9.23 -0.43 -18.37
N VAL A 63 9.11 -0.30 -19.70
CA VAL A 63 7.92 0.20 -20.40
C VAL A 63 6.62 -0.46 -19.92
N TYR A 64 6.62 -1.77 -19.70
CA TYR A 64 5.45 -2.53 -19.22
C TYR A 64 4.96 -2.10 -17.83
N LEU A 65 5.79 -1.49 -16.97
CA LEU A 65 5.35 -0.89 -15.71
C LEU A 65 4.81 0.53 -15.90
N CYS A 66 5.39 1.30 -16.82
CA CYS A 66 4.92 2.65 -17.16
C CYS A 66 3.50 2.59 -17.73
N GLU A 67 3.22 1.66 -18.65
CA GLU A 67 1.89 1.45 -19.25
C GLU A 67 0.80 1.04 -18.24
N LEU A 68 1.19 0.42 -17.12
CA LEU A 68 0.27 0.05 -16.04
C LEU A 68 -0.13 1.23 -15.14
N VAL A 69 0.62 2.34 -15.17
CA VAL A 69 0.42 3.52 -14.33
C VAL A 69 -0.20 4.65 -15.14
N CYS A 70 -1.53 4.69 -15.19
CA CYS A 70 -2.27 5.69 -15.95
C CYS A 70 -2.54 6.95 -15.10
N PRO A 71 -2.11 8.16 -15.51
CA PRO A 71 -2.51 9.42 -14.86
C PRO A 71 -4.03 9.61 -14.87
N TYR A 72 -4.58 10.23 -13.82
CA TYR A 72 -6.00 10.53 -13.74
C TYR A 72 -6.35 11.76 -14.61
N GLN A 73 -7.08 11.52 -15.71
CA GLN A 73 -7.59 12.57 -16.59
C GLN A 73 -9.11 12.73 -16.40
N PRO A 74 -9.59 13.77 -15.70
CA PRO A 74 -11.02 14.01 -15.54
C PRO A 74 -11.62 14.62 -16.81
N THR A 75 -12.83 14.19 -17.18
CA THR A 75 -13.56 14.68 -18.37
C THR A 75 -13.96 16.16 -18.29
N ARG A 76 -13.90 16.76 -17.09
CA ARG A 76 -14.12 18.18 -16.82
C ARG A 76 -13.05 18.69 -15.86
N THR A 77 -12.61 19.93 -16.02
CA THR A 77 -11.63 20.58 -15.16
C THR A 77 -12.22 20.79 -13.75
N LEU A 78 -11.82 19.92 -12.82
CA LEU A 78 -12.14 20.02 -11.40
C LEU A 78 -10.97 20.64 -10.62
N ARG A 79 -11.22 21.22 -9.45
CA ARG A 79 -10.15 21.73 -8.57
C ARG A 79 -9.15 20.65 -8.12
N SER A 80 -9.54 19.37 -8.20
CA SER A 80 -8.69 18.20 -7.94
C SER A 80 -7.85 17.73 -9.13
N ALA A 81 -8.03 18.31 -10.34
CA ALA A 81 -7.35 17.85 -11.55
C ALA A 81 -5.81 17.97 -11.49
N ASN A 82 -5.30 18.91 -10.69
CA ASN A 82 -3.85 19.17 -10.54
C ASN A 82 -3.14 18.29 -9.50
N ASN A 83 -3.83 17.35 -8.84
CA ASN A 83 -3.34 16.74 -7.59
C ASN A 83 -2.41 15.50 -7.78
N ASN A 84 -1.74 15.41 -8.92
CA ASN A 84 -0.86 14.31 -9.37
C ASN A 84 -1.42 12.90 -9.11
N MET A 85 -2.70 12.69 -9.41
CA MET A 85 -3.44 11.46 -9.10
C MET A 85 -3.33 10.40 -10.21
N LEU A 86 -3.50 9.14 -9.83
CA LEU A 86 -3.53 7.97 -10.72
C LEU A 86 -4.94 7.41 -10.89
N GLN A 87 -5.24 6.85 -12.07
CA GLN A 87 -6.53 6.22 -12.35
C GLN A 87 -6.61 4.83 -11.69
N VAL A 88 -7.46 4.69 -10.67
CA VAL A 88 -7.75 3.40 -10.04
C VAL A 88 -8.78 2.64 -10.88
N LYS A 89 -8.36 1.57 -11.56
CA LYS A 89 -9.26 0.68 -12.31
C LYS A 89 -10.07 -0.19 -11.33
N ARG A 90 -11.39 -0.31 -11.55
CA ARG A 90 -12.25 -1.21 -10.76
C ARG A 90 -11.98 -2.66 -11.15
N THR A 91 -11.88 -3.55 -10.16
CA THR A 91 -11.74 -5.00 -10.39
C THR A 91 -12.92 -5.77 -9.82
N ARG A 92 -13.01 -7.06 -10.17
CA ARG A 92 -14.05 -7.98 -9.68
C ARG A 92 -13.51 -9.02 -8.69
N THR A 93 -12.21 -9.03 -8.39
CA THR A 93 -11.55 -10.09 -7.61
C THR A 93 -10.48 -9.52 -6.69
N LYS A 94 -10.27 -10.15 -5.53
CA LYS A 94 -9.23 -9.74 -4.58
C LYS A 94 -7.81 -9.82 -5.18
N ALA A 95 -7.56 -10.79 -6.07
CA ALA A 95 -6.31 -10.86 -6.82
C ALA A 95 -6.13 -9.67 -7.78
N GLY A 96 -7.21 -9.15 -8.38
CA GLY A 96 -7.20 -7.93 -9.17
C GLY A 96 -6.90 -6.68 -8.33
N ASP A 97 -7.51 -6.57 -7.14
CA ASP A 97 -7.24 -5.47 -6.20
C ASP A 97 -5.75 -5.44 -5.78
N CYS A 98 -5.12 -6.61 -5.65
CA CYS A 98 -3.69 -6.77 -5.35
C CYS A 98 -2.76 -6.61 -6.57
N SER A 99 -3.28 -6.39 -7.78
CA SER A 99 -2.44 -6.18 -8.97
C SER A 99 -1.66 -4.86 -8.86
N PHE A 100 -0.47 -4.81 -9.46
CA PHE A 100 0.40 -3.62 -9.41
C PHE A 100 -0.35 -2.34 -9.78
N ALA A 101 -1.05 -2.32 -10.91
CA ALA A 101 -1.77 -1.13 -11.38
C ALA A 101 -2.81 -0.59 -10.37
N VAL A 102 -3.54 -1.47 -9.68
CA VAL A 102 -4.63 -1.09 -8.76
C VAL A 102 -4.09 -0.75 -7.38
N ALA A 103 -3.21 -1.59 -6.84
CA ALA A 103 -2.57 -1.36 -5.56
C ALA A 103 -1.69 -0.09 -5.58
N ALA A 104 -0.89 0.11 -6.64
CA ALA A 104 -0.06 1.30 -6.81
C ALA A 104 -0.90 2.58 -6.89
N ALA A 105 -1.92 2.62 -7.74
CA ALA A 105 -2.77 3.79 -7.92
C ALA A 105 -3.57 4.11 -6.64
N SER A 106 -4.10 3.10 -5.95
CA SER A 106 -4.79 3.26 -4.68
C SER A 106 -3.87 3.80 -3.59
N LEU A 107 -2.69 3.22 -3.42
CA LEU A 107 -1.74 3.62 -2.39
C LEU A 107 -1.15 5.02 -2.67
N TRP A 108 -0.87 5.35 -3.94
CA TRP A 108 -0.38 6.66 -4.37
C TRP A 108 -1.40 7.78 -4.11
N ASN A 109 -2.68 7.54 -4.43
CA ASN A 109 -3.74 8.53 -4.21
C ASN A 109 -4.05 8.78 -2.72
N ASN A 110 -3.58 7.90 -1.81
CA ASN A 110 -3.67 8.09 -0.37
C ASN A 110 -2.42 8.78 0.24
N LEU A 111 -1.43 9.17 -0.57
CA LEU A 111 -0.27 9.92 -0.07
C LEU A 111 -0.61 11.39 0.22
N PRO A 112 0.02 12.00 1.24
CA PRO A 112 0.04 13.45 1.39
C PRO A 112 0.62 14.14 0.16
N THR A 113 0.02 15.26 -0.24
CA THR A 113 0.44 16.04 -1.43
C THR A 113 1.89 16.49 -1.39
N VAL A 114 2.42 16.78 -0.20
CA VAL A 114 3.85 17.12 0.00
C VAL A 114 4.80 16.03 -0.50
N ILE A 115 4.37 14.77 -0.50
CA ILE A 115 5.18 13.63 -0.97
C ILE A 115 5.01 13.41 -2.47
N ASN A 116 3.78 13.53 -3.00
CA ASN A 116 3.50 13.24 -4.42
C ASN A 116 3.84 14.38 -5.40
N ILE A 117 4.19 15.57 -4.91
CA ILE A 117 4.70 16.71 -5.70
C ILE A 117 6.26 16.73 -5.76
N CYS A 118 6.95 15.80 -5.10
CA CYS A 118 8.42 15.79 -5.10
C CYS A 118 9.02 15.42 -6.47
N ASP A 119 9.81 16.31 -7.07
CA ASP A 119 10.47 16.07 -8.37
C ASP A 119 11.70 15.14 -8.31
N ASN A 120 12.21 14.83 -7.12
CA ASN A 120 13.43 14.05 -6.92
C ASN A 120 13.19 12.76 -6.14
N LEU A 121 13.62 11.62 -6.72
CA LEU A 121 13.49 10.28 -6.15
C LEU A 121 14.11 10.15 -4.75
N THR A 122 15.23 10.84 -4.48
CA THR A 122 15.88 10.80 -3.16
C THR A 122 15.06 11.56 -2.10
N SER A 123 14.50 12.71 -2.47
CA SER A 123 13.57 13.48 -1.62
C SER A 123 12.30 12.69 -1.34
N PHE A 124 11.70 12.09 -2.38
CA PHE A 124 10.53 11.22 -2.30
C PHE A 124 10.77 10.05 -1.33
N LYS A 125 11.84 9.26 -1.53
CA LYS A 125 12.20 8.14 -0.63
C LYS A 125 12.39 8.58 0.81
N ARG A 126 13.04 9.72 1.07
CA ARG A 126 13.26 10.24 2.43
C ARG A 126 11.94 10.58 3.11
N LEU A 127 11.10 11.40 2.46
CA LEU A 127 9.80 11.81 2.99
C LEU A 127 8.86 10.63 3.18
N LEU A 128 8.86 9.67 2.23
CA LEU A 128 8.05 8.47 2.31
C LEU A 128 8.47 7.57 3.48
N LYS A 129 9.77 7.43 3.76
CA LYS A 129 10.26 6.71 4.94
C LYS A 129 9.77 7.39 6.23
N THR A 130 9.91 8.71 6.33
CA THR A 130 9.42 9.49 7.49
C THR A 130 7.91 9.35 7.69
N HIS A 131 7.15 9.43 6.60
CA HIS A 131 5.69 9.27 6.60
C HIS A 131 5.26 7.90 7.14
N PHE A 132 5.82 6.81 6.60
CA PHE A 132 5.51 5.48 7.09
C PHE A 132 6.04 5.23 8.50
N PHE A 133 7.15 5.84 8.93
CA PHE A 133 7.63 5.70 10.30
C PHE A 133 6.64 6.31 11.30
N ARG A 134 6.06 7.48 10.98
CA ARG A 134 5.02 8.16 11.79
C ARG A 134 3.65 7.46 11.77
N ILE A 135 3.34 6.68 10.73
CA ILE A 135 2.14 5.82 10.69
C ILE A 135 2.38 4.53 11.46
N ALA A 136 3.61 3.99 11.36
CA ALA A 136 3.98 2.74 11.98
C ALA A 136 4.03 2.87 13.51
N TYR A 137 4.74 3.87 14.04
CA TYR A 137 5.10 3.99 15.45
C TYR A 137 4.23 4.99 16.20
#